data_AF-A0A1M6KGA1-F1
#
_entry.id   AF-A0A1M6KGA1-F1
#
_cell.length_a   1.000
_cell.length_b   1.000
_cell.length_c   1.000
_cell.angle_alpha   90.00
_cell.angle_beta   90.00
_cell.angle_gamma   90.00
#
_symmetry.space_group_name_H-M   'P 1'
#
loop_
_entity.id
_entity.type
_entity.pdbx_description
1 polymer ?
#
loop_
_entity_poly.entity_id
_entity_poly.type
_entity_poly.pdbx_seq_one_letter_code
_entity_poly.pdbx_strand_id
1 'polypeptide(L)'
;MSDTDKDYVLDLCDEVIGQPCERRYTFDWLRGDPPAPGREGRKLPAIGGYWPDLRLVVEYRGPHFDQPERHYANRATVSGVERDEQRVIYAARRDELIPRHGLRLVVVGSGHLGHDSKDRLTRDRANDLEALRSLLAP
;
A
#
# COMPACT_ATOMS: atom_id res chain seq x y z
N MET A 1 -15.41 -12.36 -2.65
CA MET A 1 -14.41 -11.49 -3.31
C MET A 1 -14.61 -10.11 -2.73
N SER A 2 -13.62 -9.55 -2.04
CA SER A 2 -13.74 -8.22 -1.46
C SER A 2 -13.65 -7.18 -2.58
N ASP A 3 -14.66 -6.31 -2.65
CA ASP A 3 -14.92 -5.40 -3.76
C ASP A 3 -14.15 -4.06 -3.63
N THR A 4 -12.95 -4.10 -3.04
CA THR A 4 -12.16 -2.87 -2.83
C THR A 4 -11.24 -2.60 -4.02
N ASP A 5 -11.02 -1.33 -4.34
CA ASP A 5 -10.13 -0.91 -5.42
C ASP A 5 -8.72 -1.49 -5.28
N LYS A 6 -8.24 -1.60 -4.04
CA LYS A 6 -6.97 -2.28 -3.75
C LYS A 6 -6.99 -3.73 -4.22
N ASP A 7 -8.04 -4.49 -3.91
CA ASP A 7 -8.09 -5.90 -4.29
C ASP A 7 -8.17 -6.06 -5.82
N TYR A 8 -8.95 -5.21 -6.49
CA TYR A 8 -8.99 -5.13 -7.96
C TYR A 8 -7.60 -4.90 -8.56
N VAL A 9 -6.87 -3.88 -8.08
CA VAL A 9 -5.54 -3.55 -8.61
C VAL A 9 -4.56 -4.70 -8.37
N LEU A 10 -4.58 -5.29 -7.17
CA LEU A 10 -3.68 -6.38 -6.86
C LEU A 10 -4.00 -7.67 -7.64
N ASP A 11 -5.27 -7.92 -7.96
CA ASP A 11 -5.68 -9.05 -8.82
C ASP A 11 -5.13 -8.86 -10.26
N LEU A 12 -5.18 -7.63 -10.78
CA LEU A 12 -4.56 -7.33 -12.08
C LEU A 12 -3.02 -7.44 -12.04
N CYS A 13 -2.39 -7.02 -10.94
CA CYS A 13 -0.95 -7.22 -10.76
C CYS A 13 -0.59 -8.71 -10.78
N ASP A 14 -1.35 -9.57 -10.11
CA ASP A 14 -1.14 -11.02 -10.13
C ASP A 14 -1.21 -11.58 -11.55
N GLU A 15 -2.16 -11.09 -12.36
CA GLU A 15 -2.30 -11.48 -13.77
C GLU A 15 -1.12 -11.01 -14.62
N VAL A 16 -0.68 -9.77 -14.46
CA VAL A 16 0.49 -9.23 -15.18
C VAL A 16 1.76 -10.01 -14.82
N ILE A 17 1.91 -10.38 -13.56
CA ILE A 17 3.07 -11.09 -13.04
C ILE A 17 2.99 -12.61 -13.34
N GLY A 18 1.79 -13.16 -13.48
CA GLY A 18 1.55 -14.58 -13.72
C GLY A 18 1.55 -15.45 -12.45
N GLN A 19 1.55 -14.85 -11.26
CA GLN A 19 1.45 -15.56 -9.98
C GLN A 19 0.80 -14.69 -8.89
N PRO A 20 0.09 -15.31 -7.92
CA PRO A 20 -0.57 -14.58 -6.85
C PRO A 20 0.44 -14.03 -5.83
N CYS A 21 0.17 -12.84 -5.33
CA CYS A 21 0.93 -12.26 -4.22
C CYS A 21 0.43 -12.74 -2.85
N GLU A 22 1.25 -12.53 -1.82
CA GLU A 22 0.83 -12.58 -0.42
C GLU A 22 0.07 -11.30 -0.01
N ARG A 23 -1.26 -11.38 0.05
CA ARG A 23 -2.13 -10.30 0.53
C ARG A 23 -2.01 -10.22 2.07
N ARG A 24 -1.53 -9.11 2.63
CA ARG A 24 -1.31 -8.87 4.08
C ARG A 24 -0.02 -9.45 4.69
N TYR A 25 1.00 -9.68 3.87
CA TYR A 25 2.32 -10.01 4.42
C TYR A 25 2.80 -8.93 5.40
N THR A 26 3.48 -9.33 6.46
CA THR A 26 4.09 -8.42 7.45
C THR A 26 5.56 -8.74 7.58
N PHE A 27 6.41 -7.71 7.49
CA PHE A 27 7.84 -7.87 7.72
C PHE A 27 8.17 -7.66 9.19
N ASP A 28 9.13 -8.42 9.72
CA ASP A 28 9.60 -8.26 11.11
C ASP A 28 10.27 -6.90 11.36
N TRP A 29 10.89 -6.32 10.35
CA TRP A 29 11.57 -5.03 10.41
C TRP A 29 10.64 -3.84 10.14
N LEU A 30 9.46 -4.06 9.56
CA LEU A 30 8.50 -2.99 9.26
C LEU A 30 7.46 -2.88 10.40
N ARG A 31 7.76 -2.02 11.37
CA ARG A 31 6.94 -1.87 12.58
C ARG A 31 6.41 -0.46 12.77
N GLY A 32 5.26 -0.38 13.43
CA GLY A 32 4.68 0.86 13.92
C GLY A 32 5.39 1.34 15.18
N ASP A 33 4.78 2.29 15.86
CA ASP A 33 5.39 2.91 17.03
C ASP A 33 5.29 1.98 18.26
N PRO A 34 6.34 1.92 19.09
CA PRO A 34 6.35 1.10 20.28
C PRO A 34 5.37 1.65 21.32
N PRO A 35 4.63 0.79 22.04
CA PRO A 35 3.64 1.25 23.00
C PRO A 35 4.23 1.73 24.33
N ALA A 36 5.49 1.37 24.61
CA ALA A 36 6.24 1.76 25.79
C ALA A 36 7.75 1.57 25.52
N PRO A 37 8.63 2.21 26.29
CA PRO A 37 10.07 1.96 26.21
C PRO A 37 10.40 0.47 26.34
N GLY A 38 11.26 -0.04 25.47
CA GLY A 38 11.67 -1.45 25.47
C GLY A 38 10.64 -2.45 24.90
N ARG A 39 9.48 -1.98 24.42
CA ARG A 39 8.51 -2.82 23.69
C ARG A 39 8.59 -2.57 22.20
N GLU A 40 8.33 -3.59 21.40
CA GLU A 40 8.26 -3.44 19.95
C GLU A 40 6.90 -2.90 19.51
N GLY A 41 6.90 -2.06 18.47
CA GLY A 41 5.68 -1.70 17.77
C GLY A 41 5.07 -2.89 17.05
N ARG A 42 3.76 -2.82 16.80
CA ARG A 42 3.06 -3.83 15.99
C ARG A 42 3.64 -3.85 14.58
N LYS A 43 3.77 -5.03 13.98
CA LYS A 43 4.13 -5.14 12.57
C LYS A 43 3.10 -4.40 11.73
N LEU A 44 3.57 -3.56 10.81
CA LEU A 44 2.69 -2.92 9.87
C LEU A 44 2.39 -3.94 8.77
N PRO A 45 1.11 -4.20 8.45
CA PRO A 45 0.80 -4.95 7.25
C PRO A 45 1.37 -4.20 6.04
N ALA A 46 1.97 -4.93 5.10
CA ALA A 46 2.13 -4.41 3.77
C ALA A 46 0.72 -4.02 3.29
N ILE A 47 0.54 -2.73 2.96
CA ILE A 47 -0.79 -2.21 2.63
C ILE A 47 -1.26 -2.74 1.26
N GLY A 48 -0.37 -3.33 0.47
CA GLY A 48 -0.71 -4.02 -0.78
C GLY A 48 -0.24 -5.48 -0.85
N GLY A 49 0.43 -5.83 -1.95
CA GLY A 49 0.80 -7.20 -2.30
C GLY A 49 2.30 -7.44 -2.31
N TYR A 50 2.73 -8.62 -1.87
CA TYR A 50 4.14 -9.03 -1.85
C TYR A 50 4.36 -10.28 -2.71
N TRP A 51 5.34 -10.23 -3.61
CA TRP A 51 5.81 -11.36 -4.43
C TRP A 51 7.22 -11.73 -4.00
N PRO A 52 7.40 -12.76 -3.15
CA PRO A 52 8.69 -13.13 -2.59
C PRO A 52 9.74 -13.45 -3.64
N ASP A 53 9.38 -14.25 -4.65
CA ASP A 53 10.30 -14.71 -5.69
C ASP A 53 10.82 -13.56 -6.56
N LEU A 54 10.06 -12.46 -6.63
CA LEU A 54 10.42 -11.26 -7.38
C LEU A 54 11.01 -10.16 -6.49
N ARG A 55 11.07 -10.39 -5.17
CA ARG A 55 11.44 -9.37 -4.17
C ARG A 55 10.67 -8.06 -4.37
N LEU A 56 9.39 -8.17 -4.71
CA LEU A 56 8.55 -7.05 -5.15
C LEU A 56 7.41 -6.81 -4.16
N VAL A 57 7.22 -5.55 -3.78
CA VAL A 57 6.05 -5.07 -3.06
C VAL A 57 5.30 -4.07 -3.95
N VAL A 58 3.98 -4.24 -4.10
CA VAL A 58 3.11 -3.28 -4.76
C VAL A 58 2.16 -2.66 -3.72
N GLU A 59 2.06 -1.34 -3.67
CA GLU A 59 1.11 -0.61 -2.83
C GLU A 59 0.15 0.24 -3.69
N TYR A 60 -1.15 0.06 -3.52
CA TYR A 60 -2.15 0.92 -4.15
C TYR A 60 -2.43 2.16 -3.27
N ARG A 61 -2.19 3.35 -3.83
CA ARG A 61 -2.40 4.66 -3.18
C ARG A 61 -3.43 5.46 -3.98
N GLY A 62 -4.71 5.14 -3.78
CA GLY A 62 -5.83 5.82 -4.44
C GLY A 62 -5.99 7.30 -4.03
N PRO A 63 -6.97 8.02 -4.61
CA PRO A 63 -7.13 9.48 -4.44
C PRO A 63 -7.25 9.97 -2.98
N HIS A 64 -7.76 9.12 -2.09
CA HIS A 64 -7.92 9.44 -0.66
C HIS A 64 -6.80 8.86 0.23
N PHE A 65 -5.70 8.37 -0.34
CA PHE A 65 -4.62 7.72 0.43
C PHE A 65 -4.03 8.63 1.52
N ASP A 66 -3.75 9.89 1.17
CA ASP A 66 -3.20 10.93 2.05
C ASP A 66 -4.27 11.87 2.64
N GLN A 67 -5.56 11.63 2.37
CA GLN A 67 -6.61 12.50 2.88
C GLN A 67 -6.92 12.14 4.35
N PRO A 68 -7.04 13.15 5.23
CA PRO A 68 -7.43 12.92 6.61
C PRO A 68 -8.83 12.33 6.66
N GLU A 69 -8.97 11.16 7.26
CA GLU A 69 -10.28 10.55 7.45
C GLU A 69 -10.96 11.24 8.64
N ARG A 70 -11.99 12.04 8.37
CA ARG A 70 -12.73 12.82 9.41
C ARG A 70 -13.14 12.01 10.64
N HIS A 71 -13.32 10.70 10.51
CA HIS A 71 -13.66 9.78 11.61
C HIS A 71 -12.49 9.52 12.59
N TYR A 72 -11.26 9.71 12.15
CA TYR A 72 -10.04 9.48 12.93
C TYR A 72 -9.32 10.77 13.34
N ALA A 73 -9.78 11.92 12.87
CA ALA A 73 -9.32 13.23 13.33
C ALA A 73 -9.50 13.35 14.86
N ASN A 74 -8.45 13.80 15.55
CA ASN A 74 -8.38 14.00 17.00
C ASN A 74 -8.31 12.71 17.84
N ARG A 75 -7.81 11.61 17.27
CA ARG A 75 -7.53 10.38 18.02
C ARG A 75 -6.04 10.26 18.28
N ALA A 76 -5.65 10.55 19.52
CA ALA A 76 -4.30 10.31 20.02
C ALA A 76 -3.90 8.85 19.76
N THR A 77 -2.80 8.66 19.05
CA THR A 77 -2.17 7.37 18.85
C THR A 77 -1.25 7.05 20.03
N VAL A 78 -0.68 5.84 20.04
CA VAL A 78 0.24 5.42 21.11
C VAL A 78 1.51 6.27 21.20
N SER A 79 1.87 6.95 20.10
CA SER A 79 3.00 7.88 20.02
C SER A 79 2.59 9.35 20.28
N GLY A 80 1.33 9.61 20.62
CA GLY A 80 0.84 10.96 20.92
C GLY A 80 0.56 11.82 19.68
N VAL A 81 0.82 11.31 18.47
CA VAL A 81 0.45 11.97 17.21
C VAL A 81 -0.98 11.62 16.81
N GLU A 82 -1.55 12.43 15.94
CA GLU A 82 -2.86 12.16 15.32
C GLU A 82 -2.80 10.96 14.38
N ARG A 83 -3.93 10.27 14.19
CA ARG A 83 -3.98 9.06 13.36
C ARG A 83 -3.62 9.34 11.89
N ASP A 84 -3.99 10.50 11.37
CA ASP A 84 -3.67 10.89 9.99
C ASP A 84 -2.17 11.18 9.83
N GLU A 85 -1.56 11.87 10.80
CA GLU A 85 -0.10 12.07 10.84
C GLU A 85 0.65 10.73 10.94
N GLN A 86 0.15 9.80 11.77
CA GLN A 86 0.71 8.46 11.88
C GLN A 86 0.66 7.68 10.55
N ARG A 87 -0.40 7.84 9.75
CA ARG A 87 -0.48 7.19 8.43
C ARG A 87 0.59 7.72 7.48
N VAL A 88 0.82 9.02 7.47
CA VAL A 88 1.89 9.66 6.68
C VAL A 88 3.27 9.16 7.12
N ILE A 89 3.54 9.14 8.42
CA ILE A 89 4.79 8.61 8.98
C ILE A 89 5.00 7.15 8.55
N TYR A 90 3.95 6.32 8.60
CA TYR A 90 4.06 4.90 8.25
C TYR A 90 4.17 4.67 6.74
N ALA A 91 3.59 5.53 5.89
CA ALA A 91 3.80 5.52 4.45
C ALA A 91 5.27 5.85 4.12
N ALA A 92 5.81 6.93 4.67
CA ALA A 92 7.21 7.30 4.53
C ALA A 92 8.16 6.19 5.03
N ARG A 93 7.82 5.54 6.15
CA ARG A 93 8.59 4.39 6.69
C ARG A 93 8.58 3.21 5.72
N ARG A 94 7.49 2.96 4.99
CA ARG A 94 7.46 1.92 3.92
C ARG A 94 8.33 2.31 2.74
N ASP A 95 8.24 3.57 2.31
CA ASP A 95 9.02 4.11 1.19
C ASP A 95 10.53 4.03 1.45
N GLU A 96 10.96 4.23 2.70
CA GLU A 96 12.37 4.07 3.08
C GLU A 96 12.78 2.61 3.26
N LEU A 97 12.05 1.85 4.10
CA LEU A 97 12.54 0.57 4.58
C LEU A 97 12.42 -0.55 3.54
N ILE A 98 11.38 -0.56 2.70
CA ILE A 98 11.21 -1.63 1.71
C ILE A 98 12.41 -1.67 0.74
N PRO A 99 12.81 -0.55 0.10
CA PRO A 99 14.02 -0.50 -0.72
C PRO A 99 15.30 -0.79 0.08
N ARG A 100 15.41 -0.28 1.30
CA ARG A 100 16.60 -0.48 2.16
C ARG A 100 16.84 -1.96 2.50
N HIS A 101 15.79 -2.77 2.54
CA HIS A 101 15.87 -4.22 2.72
C HIS A 101 16.01 -4.99 1.39
N GLY A 102 16.31 -4.29 0.29
CA GLY A 102 16.57 -4.87 -1.02
C GLY A 102 15.32 -5.43 -1.69
N LEU A 103 14.16 -4.87 -1.40
CA LEU A 103 12.91 -5.17 -2.11
C LEU A 103 12.59 -4.00 -3.05
N ARG A 104 12.06 -4.29 -4.23
CA ARG A 104 11.51 -3.27 -5.11
C ARG A 104 10.13 -2.86 -4.60
N LEU A 105 9.91 -1.56 -4.38
CA LEU A 105 8.59 -1.01 -4.08
C LEU A 105 8.02 -0.35 -5.35
N VAL A 106 6.83 -0.77 -5.76
CA VAL A 106 6.05 -0.13 -6.82
C VAL A 106 4.79 0.47 -6.21
N VAL A 107 4.59 1.77 -6.42
CA VAL A 107 3.43 2.50 -5.93
C VAL A 107 2.47 2.76 -7.08
N VAL A 108 1.29 2.15 -7.03
CA VAL A 108 0.19 2.43 -7.96
C VAL A 108 -0.64 3.58 -7.38
N GLY A 109 -0.20 4.81 -7.68
CA GLY A 109 -0.94 6.03 -7.34
C GLY A 109 -2.19 6.28 -8.20
N SER A 110 -3.03 7.23 -7.79
CA SER A 110 -4.28 7.63 -8.47
C SER A 110 -4.12 8.10 -9.92
N GLY A 111 -2.95 8.61 -10.30
CA GLY A 111 -2.67 9.06 -11.67
C GLY A 111 -2.36 7.93 -12.66
N HIS A 112 -2.21 6.68 -12.21
CA HIS A 112 -1.86 5.57 -13.09
C HIS A 112 -3.06 4.84 -13.68
N LEU A 113 -4.21 4.91 -13.01
CA LEU A 113 -5.43 4.18 -13.39
C LEU A 113 -6.59 5.17 -13.53
N GLY A 114 -7.57 4.82 -14.36
CA GLY A 114 -8.74 5.66 -14.58
C GLY A 114 -9.60 5.80 -13.33
N HIS A 115 -9.96 7.04 -12.99
CA HIS A 115 -10.92 7.35 -11.92
C HIS A 115 -12.09 8.17 -12.48
N ASP A 116 -13.30 7.92 -11.97
CA ASP A 116 -14.48 8.73 -12.29
C ASP A 116 -14.45 10.09 -11.57
N SER A 117 -15.44 10.95 -11.85
CA SER A 117 -15.55 12.26 -11.20
C SER A 117 -15.81 12.21 -9.69
N LYS A 118 -15.96 11.01 -9.12
CA LYS A 118 -16.14 10.76 -7.69
C LYS A 118 -14.94 10.01 -7.09
N ASP A 119 -13.78 10.04 -7.74
CA ASP A 119 -12.54 9.42 -7.29
C ASP A 119 -12.61 7.89 -7.12
N ARG A 120 -13.54 7.22 -7.81
CA ARG A 120 -13.63 5.74 -7.83
C ARG A 120 -12.96 5.20 -9.08
N LEU A 121 -12.29 4.04 -8.98
CA LEU A 121 -11.74 3.39 -10.16
C LEU A 121 -12.81 3.15 -11.22
N THR A 122 -12.54 3.53 -12.46
CA THR A 122 -13.39 3.21 -13.62
C THR A 122 -13.31 1.72 -13.98
N ARG A 123 -12.25 1.04 -13.53
CA ARG A 123 -11.98 -0.40 -13.76
C ARG A 123 -11.96 -0.74 -15.25
N ASP A 124 -11.29 0.10 -16.04
CA ASP A 124 -11.05 -0.18 -17.46
C ASP A 124 -9.91 -1.18 -17.60
N ARG A 125 -10.27 -2.46 -17.50
CA ARG A 125 -9.31 -3.56 -17.41
C ARG A 125 -8.27 -3.57 -18.53
N ALA A 126 -8.61 -3.17 -19.75
CA ALA A 126 -7.67 -3.16 -20.86
C ALA A 126 -6.57 -2.12 -20.64
N ASN A 127 -6.98 -0.88 -20.35
CA ASN A 127 -6.07 0.23 -20.06
C ASN A 127 -5.31 0.02 -18.74
N ASP A 128 -5.99 -0.49 -17.71
CA ASP A 128 -5.39 -0.74 -16.40
C ASP A 128 -4.30 -1.82 -16.49
N LEU A 129 -4.51 -2.90 -17.26
CA LEU A 129 -3.47 -3.92 -17.50
C LEU A 129 -2.26 -3.36 -18.25
N GLU A 130 -2.48 -2.47 -19.23
CA GLU A 130 -1.39 -1.83 -19.97
C GLU A 130 -0.55 -0.91 -19.08
N ALA A 131 -1.22 -0.09 -18.26
CA ALA A 131 -0.58 0.77 -17.28
C ALA A 131 0.22 -0.05 -16.25
N LEU A 132 -0.37 -1.12 -15.70
CA LEU A 132 0.29 -1.97 -14.73
C LEU A 132 1.47 -2.75 -15.33
N ARG A 133 1.39 -3.23 -16.58
CA ARG A 133 2.54 -3.83 -17.28
C ARG A 133 3.71 -2.87 -17.37
N SER A 134 3.43 -1.61 -17.71
CA SER A 134 4.45 -0.56 -17.81
C SER A 134 5.08 -0.25 -16.45
N LEU A 135 4.28 -0.19 -15.39
CA LEU A 135 4.78 0.06 -14.02
C LEU A 135 5.56 -1.10 -13.43
N LEU A 136 5.15 -2.33 -13.72
CA LEU A 136 5.73 -3.55 -13.15
C LEU A 136 6.93 -4.06 -13.95
N ALA A 137 7.18 -3.54 -15.15
CA ALA A 137 8.37 -3.84 -15.94
C ALA A 137 9.66 -3.72 -15.09
N PRO A 138 10.62 -4.66 -15.18
CA PRO A 138 11.82 -4.70 -14.34
C PRO A 138 12.68 -3.44 -14.40
#